data_AF-A0A933SLR8-F1
#
_entry.id   AF-A0A933SLR8-F1
#
_cell.length_a   1.000
_cell.length_b   1.000
_cell.length_c   1.000
_cell.angle_alpha   90.00
_cell.angle_beta   90.00
_cell.angle_gamma   90.00
#
_symmetry.space_group_name_H-M   'P 1'
#
loop_
_entity.id
_entity.type
_entity.pdbx_description
1 polymer ?
#
loop_
_entity_poly.entity_id
_entity_poly.type
_entity_poly.pdbx_seq_one_letter_code
_entity_poly.pdbx_strand_id
1 'polypeptide(L)'
;MSRGFVGIIKHLYFFYVCYNVIEMLDEKLVHDLIVDYMKEKFAREYKEITINPSGSPDLILCNYGLTLAVVEVETENSISIEKAEKWKAVAEKNKLFLMIPKNARVKATELLWQKGIGDKVAVGTYEIVINMP
;
A
#
# COMPACT_ATOMS: atom_id res chain seq x y z
N MET A 1 -46.65 -9.66 15.49
CA MET A 1 -45.23 -9.73 15.89
C MET A 1 -44.36 -9.53 14.65
N SER A 2 -43.32 -8.68 14.71
CA SER A 2 -42.17 -8.59 13.77
C SER A 2 -42.09 -7.58 12.59
N ARG A 3 -42.85 -6.47 12.53
CA ARG A 3 -42.49 -5.36 11.60
C ARG A 3 -41.39 -4.40 12.13
N GLY A 4 -41.26 -4.27 13.46
CA GLY A 4 -40.25 -3.40 14.08
C GLY A 4 -38.82 -3.99 14.09
N PHE A 5 -38.68 -5.32 14.07
CA PHE A 5 -37.37 -5.98 14.17
C PHE A 5 -36.56 -5.90 12.88
N VAL A 6 -37.23 -5.97 11.72
CA VAL A 6 -36.58 -5.87 10.40
C VAL A 6 -36.03 -4.46 10.13
N GLY A 7 -36.69 -3.42 10.63
CA GLY A 7 -36.24 -2.02 10.50
C GLY A 7 -34.95 -1.74 11.28
N ILE A 8 -34.83 -2.28 12.50
CA ILE A 8 -33.64 -2.14 13.34
C ILE A 8 -32.45 -2.88 12.72
N ILE A 9 -32.66 -4.09 12.18
CA ILE A 9 -31.60 -4.85 11.51
C ILE A 9 -31.12 -4.12 10.25
N LYS A 10 -32.03 -3.58 9.42
CA LYS A 10 -31.62 -2.78 8.25
C LYS A 10 -30.84 -1.52 8.64
N HIS A 11 -31.22 -0.87 9.74
CA HIS A 11 -30.54 0.34 10.19
C HIS A 11 -29.14 0.04 10.76
N LEU A 12 -29.00 -1.05 11.54
CA LEU A 12 -27.68 -1.53 11.98
C LEU A 12 -26.80 -1.96 10.80
N TYR A 13 -27.38 -2.65 9.80
CA TYR A 13 -26.62 -3.05 8.61
C TYR A 13 -26.15 -1.84 7.79
N PHE A 14 -27.00 -0.82 7.67
CA PHE A 14 -26.63 0.44 7.02
C PHE A 14 -25.52 1.17 7.79
N PHE A 15 -25.61 1.25 9.12
CA PHE A 15 -24.57 1.84 9.96
C PHE A 15 -23.25 1.07 9.84
N TYR A 16 -23.30 -0.26 9.83
CA TYR A 16 -22.14 -1.13 9.65
C TYR A 16 -21.48 -0.92 8.27
N VAL A 17 -22.28 -0.87 7.20
CA VAL A 17 -21.79 -0.59 5.85
C VAL A 17 -21.18 0.81 5.76
N CYS A 18 -21.86 1.84 6.30
CA CYS A 18 -21.32 3.20 6.32
C CYS A 18 -20.01 3.29 7.11
N TYR A 19 -19.92 2.64 8.27
CA TYR A 19 -18.70 2.64 9.09
C TYR A 19 -17.52 1.99 8.34
N ASN A 20 -17.74 0.84 7.70
CA ASN A 20 -16.71 0.18 6.87
C ASN A 20 -16.30 1.03 5.66
N VAL A 21 -17.25 1.73 5.02
CA VAL A 21 -16.94 2.62 3.90
C VAL A 21 -16.08 3.80 4.35
N ILE A 22 -16.33 4.34 5.56
CA ILE A 22 -15.53 5.43 6.14
C ILE A 22 -14.12 4.95 6.49
N GLU A 23 -13.96 3.77 7.11
CA GLU A 23 -12.63 3.19 7.39
C GLU A 23 -11.83 2.92 6.10
N MET A 24 -12.46 2.41 5.04
CA MET A 24 -11.78 2.22 3.74
C MET A 24 -11.35 3.54 3.09
N LEU A 25 -12.15 4.61 3.24
CA LEU A 25 -11.81 5.94 2.75
C LEU A 25 -10.61 6.50 3.50
N ASP A 26 -10.54 6.26 4.81
CA ASP A 26 -9.41 6.68 5.65
C ASP A 26 -8.12 5.95 5.24
N GLU A 27 -8.16 4.62 5.08
CA GLU A 27 -6.98 3.85 4.68
C GLU A 27 -6.46 4.26 3.29
N LYS A 28 -7.37 4.51 2.34
CA LYS A 28 -6.98 4.97 1.00
C LYS A 28 -6.36 6.36 1.04
N LEU A 29 -6.93 7.29 1.81
CA LEU A 29 -6.36 8.63 1.97
C LEU A 29 -4.97 8.57 2.61
N VAL A 30 -4.78 7.71 3.61
CA VAL A 30 -3.48 7.49 4.24
C VAL A 30 -2.50 6.89 3.22
N HIS A 31 -2.92 5.89 2.44
CA HIS A 31 -2.09 5.30 1.39
C HIS A 31 -1.65 6.33 0.34
N ASP A 32 -2.60 7.08 -0.22
CA ASP A 32 -2.34 8.14 -1.22
C ASP A 32 -1.38 9.20 -0.66
N LEU A 33 -1.58 9.62 0.60
CA LEU A 33 -0.68 10.56 1.29
C LEU A 33 0.75 10.02 1.42
N ILE A 34 0.90 8.73 1.74
CA ILE A 34 2.22 8.10 1.83
C ILE A 34 2.87 8.01 0.45
N VAL A 35 2.11 7.68 -0.59
CA VAL A 35 2.61 7.62 -1.97
C VAL A 35 3.16 8.98 -2.40
N ASP A 36 2.45 10.06 -2.11
CA ASP A 36 2.91 11.42 -2.39
C ASP A 36 4.17 11.78 -1.61
N TYR A 37 4.22 11.45 -0.32
CA TYR A 37 5.42 11.65 0.50
C TYR A 37 6.63 10.85 -0.02
N MET A 38 6.41 9.60 -0.46
CA MET A 38 7.47 8.78 -1.06
C MET A 38 7.95 9.38 -2.38
N LYS A 39 7.05 9.88 -3.22
CA LYS A 39 7.42 10.55 -4.47
C LYS A 39 8.35 11.72 -4.22
N GLU A 40 8.04 12.60 -3.26
CA GLU A 40 8.93 13.74 -2.94
C GLU A 40 10.31 13.28 -2.48
N LYS A 41 10.37 12.19 -1.71
CA LYS A 41 11.62 11.60 -1.27
C LYS A 41 12.43 11.07 -2.44
N PHE A 42 11.81 10.31 -3.34
CA PHE A 42 12.47 9.76 -4.53
C PHE A 42 12.83 10.83 -5.57
N ALA A 43 12.09 11.94 -5.65
CA ALA A 43 12.36 13.04 -6.59
C ALA A 43 13.73 13.70 -6.37
N ARG A 44 14.36 13.48 -5.21
CA ARG A 44 15.73 13.93 -4.92
C ARG A 44 16.78 13.13 -5.68
N GLU A 45 16.49 11.88 -6.02
CA GLU A 45 17.43 10.92 -6.62
C GLU A 45 17.05 10.57 -8.07
N TYR A 46 15.75 10.60 -8.39
CA TYR A 46 15.20 10.23 -9.69
C TYR A 46 14.57 11.44 -10.38
N LYS A 47 14.96 11.69 -11.63
CA LYS A 47 14.47 12.84 -12.42
C LYS A 47 13.07 12.64 -13.00
N GLU A 48 12.70 11.40 -13.29
CA GLU A 48 11.42 11.05 -13.91
C GLU A 48 10.70 10.05 -13.00
N ILE A 49 9.56 10.46 -12.43
CA ILE A 49 8.73 9.62 -11.56
C ILE A 49 7.30 9.67 -12.08
N THR A 50 6.72 8.50 -12.34
CA THR A 50 5.31 8.35 -12.74
C THR A 50 4.53 7.75 -11.59
N ILE A 51 3.41 8.39 -11.20
CA ILE A 51 2.46 7.84 -10.22
C ILE A 51 1.37 7.09 -10.96
N ASN A 52 1.01 5.91 -10.47
CA ASN A 52 -0.12 5.14 -10.95
C ASN A 52 -1.16 4.95 -9.83
N PRO A 53 -2.06 5.92 -9.62
CA PRO A 53 -2.98 5.94 -8.46
C PRO A 53 -4.05 4.82 -8.47
N SER A 54 -4.06 3.94 -9.47
CA SER A 54 -5.03 2.84 -9.57
C SER A 54 -4.42 1.55 -10.08
N GLY A 55 -3.10 1.46 -10.17
CA GLY A 55 -2.43 0.28 -10.68
C GLY A 55 -1.23 -0.10 -9.85
N SER A 56 -0.90 -1.39 -9.89
CA SER A 56 0.34 -1.93 -9.36
C SER A 56 1.37 -1.91 -10.49
N PRO A 57 2.47 -1.16 -10.37
CA PRO A 57 3.04 -0.51 -9.18
C PRO A 57 2.57 0.94 -8.93
N ASP A 58 2.56 1.39 -7.67
CA ASP A 58 2.16 2.75 -7.25
C ASP A 58 3.06 3.85 -7.83
N LEU A 59 4.37 3.63 -7.83
CA LEU A 59 5.35 4.53 -8.44
C LEU A 59 6.23 3.78 -9.43
N ILE A 60 6.56 4.43 -10.53
CA ILE A 60 7.53 3.96 -11.50
C ILE A 60 8.68 4.97 -11.52
N LEU A 61 9.87 4.50 -11.20
CA LEU A 61 11.10 5.28 -11.22
C LEU A 61 11.77 5.10 -12.57
N CYS A 62 11.85 6.20 -13.32
CA CYS A 62 12.40 6.25 -14.66
C CYS A 62 13.64 7.13 -14.73
N ASN A 63 14.48 6.88 -15.73
CA ASN A 63 15.57 7.77 -16.08
C ASN A 63 15.84 7.69 -17.58
N TYR A 64 15.81 8.83 -18.27
CA TYR A 64 16.01 8.91 -19.73
C TYR A 64 15.08 7.97 -20.52
N GLY A 65 13.82 7.84 -20.10
CA GLY A 65 12.83 6.95 -20.74
C GLY A 65 12.99 5.45 -20.44
N LEU A 66 13.93 5.05 -19.57
CA LEU A 66 14.08 3.67 -19.11
C LEU A 66 13.50 3.49 -17.71
N THR A 67 12.67 2.47 -17.51
CA THR A 67 12.19 2.06 -16.18
C THR A 67 13.34 1.44 -15.40
N LEU A 68 13.77 2.09 -14.32
CA LEU A 68 14.84 1.59 -13.45
C LEU A 68 14.31 0.67 -12.36
N ALA A 69 13.19 1.05 -11.77
CA ALA A 69 12.58 0.33 -10.68
C ALA A 69 11.13 0.74 -10.49
N VAL A 70 10.40 -0.09 -9.75
CA VAL A 70 9.01 0.15 -9.40
C VAL A 70 8.87 0.12 -7.89
N VAL A 71 8.00 0.97 -7.35
CA VAL A 71 7.77 1.10 -5.91
C VAL A 71 6.33 0.72 -5.61
N GLU A 72 6.16 -0.17 -4.63
CA GLU A 72 4.87 -0.43 -4.00
C GLU A 72 4.92 0.10 -2.57
N VAL A 73 3.87 0.80 -2.17
CA VAL A 73 3.67 1.32 -0.83
C VAL A 73 2.59 0.49 -0.16
N GLU A 74 2.90 -0.05 1.00
CA GLU A 74 1.96 -0.87 1.77
C GLU A 74 1.75 -0.25 3.14
N THR A 75 0.50 -0.31 3.61
CA THR A 75 0.10 -0.02 5.00
C THR A 75 0.20 -1.28 5.87
N GLU A 76 0.09 -1.14 7.19
CA GLU A 76 0.10 -2.28 8.12
C GLU A 76 -0.99 -3.33 7.80
N ASN A 77 -2.17 -2.84 7.43
CA ASN A 77 -3.35 -3.67 7.17
C ASN A 77 -3.31 -4.31 5.78
N SER A 78 -2.66 -3.67 4.81
CA SER A 78 -2.53 -4.19 3.44
C SER A 78 -1.60 -5.42 3.33
N ILE A 79 -0.66 -5.60 4.27
CA ILE A 79 0.32 -6.70 4.24
C ILE A 79 -0.36 -8.05 4.49
N SER A 80 -0.55 -8.79 3.40
CA SER A 80 -1.23 -10.10 3.36
C SER A 80 -0.53 -11.08 2.40
N ILE A 81 -0.91 -12.36 2.46
CA ILE A 81 -0.38 -13.40 1.57
C ILE A 81 -0.75 -13.11 0.10
N GLU A 82 -1.94 -12.57 -0.15
CA GLU A 82 -2.39 -12.20 -1.50
C GLU A 82 -1.56 -11.06 -2.09
N LYS A 83 -1.20 -10.08 -1.27
CA LYS A 83 -0.27 -9.02 -1.66
C LYS A 83 1.13 -9.56 -1.95
N ALA A 84 1.60 -10.54 -1.19
CA ALA A 84 2.89 -11.18 -1.45
C ALA A 84 2.96 -11.88 -2.82
N GLU A 85 1.85 -12.44 -3.32
CA GLU A 85 1.79 -12.96 -4.69
C GLU A 85 1.88 -11.85 -5.74
N LYS A 86 1.24 -10.69 -5.49
CA LYS A 86 1.38 -9.52 -6.37
C LYS A 86 2.81 -9.01 -6.41
N TRP A 87 3.48 -8.90 -5.26
CA TRP A 87 4.89 -8.51 -5.20
C TRP A 87 5.78 -9.46 -5.99
N LYS A 88 5.51 -10.77 -5.94
CA LYS A 88 6.22 -11.76 -6.73
C LYS A 88 6.07 -11.50 -8.23
N ALA A 89 4.84 -11.32 -8.70
CA ALA A 89 4.56 -11.06 -10.12
C ALA A 89 5.24 -9.78 -10.64
N VAL A 90 5.37 -8.77 -9.77
CA VAL A 90 6.07 -7.51 -10.10
C VAL A 90 7.59 -7.71 -10.07
N ALA A 91 8.13 -8.37 -9.04
CA ALA A 91 9.56 -8.61 -8.85
C ALA A 91 10.18 -9.52 -9.92
N GLU A 92 9.37 -10.36 -10.58
CA GLU A 92 9.81 -11.17 -11.73
C GLU A 92 10.07 -10.35 -12.99
N LYS A 93 9.43 -9.18 -13.13
CA LYS A 93 9.49 -8.33 -14.34
C LYS A 93 10.35 -7.09 -14.16
N ASN A 94 10.35 -6.52 -12.95
CA ASN A 94 10.99 -5.25 -12.64
C ASN A 94 11.68 -5.33 -11.28
N LYS A 95 12.67 -4.47 -11.06
CA LYS A 95 13.25 -4.28 -9.72
C LYS A 95 12.23 -3.63 -8.80
N LEU A 96 11.77 -4.36 -7.79
CA LEU A 96 10.76 -3.91 -6.82
C LEU A 96 11.41 -3.29 -5.59
N PHE A 97 11.04 -2.06 -5.28
CA PHE A 97 11.21 -1.43 -3.97
C PHE A 97 9.90 -1.50 -3.20
N LEU A 98 9.90 -2.19 -2.06
CA LEU A 98 8.74 -2.30 -1.20
C LEU A 98 8.89 -1.33 -0.03
N MET A 99 8.02 -0.32 0.02
CA MET A 99 7.98 0.68 1.09
C MET A 99 6.91 0.29 2.10
N ILE A 100 7.35 -0.01 3.33
CA ILE A 100 6.49 -0.52 4.39
C ILE A 100 6.65 0.27 5.69
N PRO A 101 5.65 0.28 6.57
CA PRO A 101 5.77 0.92 7.85
C PRO A 101 6.76 0.13 8.72
N LYS A 102 7.54 0.85 9.51
CA LYS A 102 8.65 0.31 10.30
C LYS A 102 8.26 -0.86 11.20
N ASN A 103 7.06 -0.81 11.79
CA ASN A 103 6.51 -1.85 12.65
C ASN A 103 6.09 -3.13 11.89
N ALA A 104 5.71 -3.02 10.62
CA ALA A 104 5.33 -4.17 9.81
C ALA A 104 6.51 -4.82 9.05
N ARG A 105 7.73 -4.31 9.25
CA ARG A 105 8.94 -4.78 8.55
C ARG A 105 9.18 -6.27 8.68
N VAL A 106 9.05 -6.80 9.89
CA VAL A 106 9.31 -8.22 10.18
C VAL A 106 8.32 -9.09 9.43
N LYS A 107 7.02 -8.81 9.57
CA LYS A 107 5.92 -9.53 8.90
C LYS A 107 6.09 -9.55 7.38
N ALA A 108 6.37 -8.40 6.77
CA ALA A 108 6.56 -8.32 5.32
C ALA A 108 7.80 -9.10 4.85
N THR A 109 8.91 -9.00 5.61
CA THR A 109 10.16 -9.71 5.27
C THR A 109 9.96 -11.22 5.33
N GLU A 110 9.28 -11.73 6.36
CA GLU A 110 8.93 -13.15 6.46
C GLU A 110 8.10 -13.62 5.25
N LEU A 111 7.09 -12.84 4.84
CA LEU A 111 6.27 -13.16 3.66
C LEU A 111 7.11 -13.19 2.38
N LEU A 112 8.05 -12.26 2.20
CA LEU A 112 8.94 -12.24 1.04
C LEU A 112 9.83 -13.49 0.98
N TRP A 113 10.35 -13.95 2.14
CA TRP A 113 11.13 -15.19 2.23
C TRP A 113 10.27 -16.43 1.95
N GLN A 114 9.05 -16.49 2.51
CA GLN A 114 8.11 -17.58 2.24
C GLN A 114 7.78 -17.70 0.75
N LYS A 115 7.74 -16.58 0.02
CA LYS A 115 7.51 -16.56 -1.44
C LYS A 115 8.78 -16.70 -2.28
N GLY A 116 9.96 -16.80 -1.66
CA GLY A 116 11.24 -16.99 -2.35
C GLY A 116 11.70 -15.77 -3.17
N ILE A 117 11.31 -14.56 -2.75
CA ILE A 117 11.67 -13.29 -3.41
C ILE A 117 12.42 -12.33 -2.47
N GLY A 118 12.80 -12.78 -1.27
CA GLY A 118 13.45 -11.94 -0.26
C GLY A 118 14.79 -11.34 -0.70
N ASP A 119 15.50 -11.98 -1.63
CA ASP A 119 16.75 -11.53 -2.24
C ASP A 119 16.54 -10.61 -3.46
N LYS A 120 15.34 -10.63 -4.05
CA LYS A 120 14.99 -9.88 -5.27
C LYS A 120 14.33 -8.54 -4.98
N VAL A 121 13.72 -8.40 -3.81
CA VAL A 121 12.95 -7.22 -3.42
C VAL A 121 13.76 -6.35 -2.47
N ALA A 122 13.91 -5.07 -2.81
CA ALA A 122 14.54 -4.10 -1.92
C ALA A 122 13.49 -3.55 -0.93
N VAL A 123 13.65 -3.84 0.35
CA VAL A 123 12.70 -3.41 1.39
C VAL A 123 13.17 -2.10 2.03
N GLY A 124 12.36 -1.06 1.92
CA GLY A 124 12.53 0.22 2.59
C GLY A 124 11.46 0.44 3.66
N THR A 125 11.80 1.13 4.74
CA THR A 125 10.83 1.49 5.77
C THR A 125 10.52 2.98 5.77
N TYR A 126 9.28 3.32 6.11
CA TYR A 126 8.87 4.69 6.41
C TYR A 126 8.31 4.82 7.83
N GLU A 127 8.32 6.05 8.32
CA GLU A 127 7.76 6.47 9.60
C GLU A 127 7.06 7.81 9.33
N ILE A 128 5.75 7.88 9.55
CA ILE A 128 4.98 9.10 9.37
C ILE A 128 4.94 9.80 10.74
N VAL A 129 5.58 10.96 10.82
CA VAL A 129 5.49 11.82 12.01
C VAL A 129 4.49 12.92 11.70
N ILE A 130 3.25 12.79 12.22
CA ILE A 130 2.24 13.84 12.11
C ILE A 130 2.53 14.86 13.20
N ASN A 131 3.28 15.91 12.86
CA ASN A 131 3.43 17.07 13.73
C ASN A 131 2.19 17.95 13.59
N MET A 132 1.27 17.84 14.54
CA MET A 132 0.19 18.82 14.68
C MET A 132 0.74 20.06 15.40
N PRO A 133 0.53 21.28 14.85
CA PRO A 133 0.86 22.52 15.52
C PRO A 133 -0.03 22.79 16.73
#